data_AF-A0A6P1KZT6-F1
#
_entry.id   AF-A0A6P1KZT6-F1
#
_cell.length_a   1.000
_cell.length_b   1.000
_cell.length_c   1.000
_cell.angle_alpha   90.00
_cell.angle_beta   90.00
_cell.angle_gamma   90.00
#
_symmetry.space_group_name_H-M   'P 1'
#
loop_
_entity.id
_entity.type
_entity.pdbx_description
1 polymer ?
#
loop_
_entity_poly.entity_id
_entity_poly.type
_entity_poly.pdbx_seq_one_letter_code
_entity_poly.pdbx_strand_id
1 'polypeptide(L)'
;MKSKFLHLSASVLLATGISGTFVAAPAQAAVCSTSNISLGGVNATACAGAFSGNDTGAGNPLETLLDGGLFASSVGNADWTLLAKSDQANSLFTAANGTNIGSWSLSQPLTSNTFVVSLKSSTNYSAYLFKDYDWSHGLAGVFNTIGVDLNGSGNAGKALSHASLFVSNISSNPAPQAVPEPATLLGLGLAASGMVISRRRKSL
;
A
#
# COMPACT_ATOMS: atom_id res chain seq x y z
N MET A 1 -16.38 66.76 -63.53
CA MET A 1 -15.06 66.08 -63.46
C MET A 1 -14.60 66.16 -62.01
N LYS A 2 -14.41 65.12 -61.18
CA LYS A 2 -14.07 63.71 -61.37
C LYS A 2 -14.76 62.90 -60.24
N SER A 3 -15.42 61.80 -60.60
CA SER A 3 -15.91 60.78 -59.65
C SER A 3 -14.74 59.96 -59.13
N LYS A 4 -14.69 59.68 -57.82
CA LYS A 4 -13.74 58.73 -57.22
C LYS A 4 -14.53 57.55 -56.65
N PHE A 5 -14.56 56.46 -57.40
CA PHE A 5 -14.98 55.14 -56.93
C PHE A 5 -13.88 54.57 -56.02
N LEU A 6 -14.22 54.25 -54.77
CA LEU A 6 -13.39 53.38 -53.93
C LEU A 6 -13.91 51.95 -54.08
N HIS A 7 -13.05 51.07 -54.59
CA HIS A 7 -13.26 49.62 -54.62
C HIS A 7 -13.06 49.04 -53.22
N LEU A 8 -14.11 48.42 -52.66
CA LEU A 8 -13.99 47.51 -51.51
C LEU A 8 -13.72 46.09 -52.04
N SER A 9 -12.51 45.59 -51.80
CA SER A 9 -12.17 44.19 -52.03
C SER A 9 -12.55 43.38 -50.78
N ALA A 10 -13.61 42.59 -50.86
CA ALA A 10 -13.99 41.64 -49.83
C ALA A 10 -13.25 40.31 -50.06
N SER A 11 -12.29 39.99 -49.19
CA SER A 11 -11.61 38.69 -49.17
C SER A 11 -12.39 37.71 -48.30
N VAL A 12 -13.04 36.74 -48.93
CA VAL A 12 -13.66 35.60 -48.25
C VAL A 12 -12.57 34.56 -47.97
N LEU A 13 -12.13 34.42 -46.71
CA LEU A 13 -11.32 33.28 -46.27
C LEU A 13 -12.25 32.09 -46.00
N LEU A 14 -12.24 31.09 -46.90
CA LEU A 14 -12.75 29.75 -46.59
C LEU A 14 -11.72 29.02 -45.70
N ALA A 15 -12.03 28.86 -44.42
CA ALA A 15 -11.29 27.99 -43.52
C ALA A 15 -11.89 26.57 -43.59
N THR A 16 -11.27 25.68 -44.37
CA THR A 16 -11.58 24.24 -44.33
C THR A 16 -10.96 23.63 -43.08
N GLY A 17 -11.80 23.36 -42.08
CA GLY A 17 -11.41 22.68 -40.85
C GLY A 17 -11.10 21.21 -41.11
N ILE A 18 -9.87 20.79 -40.81
CA ILE A 18 -9.47 19.38 -40.81
C ILE A 18 -9.85 18.82 -39.44
N SER A 19 -10.98 18.12 -39.35
CA SER A 19 -11.36 17.35 -38.17
C SER A 19 -10.49 16.10 -38.06
N GLY A 20 -9.32 16.23 -37.44
CA GLY A 20 -8.49 15.10 -37.06
C GLY A 20 -9.16 14.32 -35.93
N THR A 21 -9.54 13.08 -36.17
CA THR A 21 -9.96 12.16 -35.11
C THR A 21 -8.72 11.77 -34.29
N PHE A 22 -8.58 12.35 -33.10
CA PHE A 22 -7.58 11.88 -32.13
C PHE A 22 -8.02 10.51 -31.63
N VAL A 23 -7.34 9.46 -32.09
CA VAL A 23 -7.46 8.13 -31.48
C VAL A 23 -6.81 8.24 -30.10
N ALA A 24 -7.62 8.22 -29.04
CA ALA A 24 -7.11 8.19 -27.67
C ALA A 24 -6.25 6.92 -27.51
N ALA A 25 -4.99 7.11 -27.11
CA ALA A 25 -4.13 5.99 -26.75
C ALA A 25 -4.80 5.16 -25.63
N PRO A 26 -4.63 3.83 -25.61
CA PRO A 26 -5.20 3.00 -24.56
C PRO A 26 -4.67 3.47 -23.20
N ALA A 27 -5.59 3.87 -22.33
CA ALA A 27 -5.28 4.21 -20.95
C ALA A 27 -4.68 2.96 -20.28
N GLN A 28 -3.39 3.01 -19.93
CA GLN A 28 -2.77 1.95 -19.15
C GLN A 28 -3.42 1.92 -17.76
N ALA A 29 -4.01 0.79 -17.40
CA ALA A 29 -4.55 0.59 -16.07
C ALA A 29 -3.40 0.53 -15.06
N ALA A 30 -3.47 1.33 -14.00
CA ALA A 30 -2.54 1.26 -12.89
C ALA A 30 -2.72 -0.08 -12.16
N VAL A 31 -1.64 -0.86 -12.05
CA VAL A 31 -1.60 -2.10 -11.26
C VAL A 31 -0.82 -1.82 -9.98
N CYS A 32 -1.39 -2.14 -8.83
CA CYS A 32 -0.68 -1.97 -7.58
C CYS A 32 0.55 -2.89 -7.49
N SER A 33 1.59 -2.42 -6.82
CA SER A 33 2.76 -3.19 -6.42
C SER A 33 2.99 -3.00 -4.92
N THR A 34 3.39 -4.06 -4.23
CA THR A 34 3.74 -3.99 -2.81
C THR A 34 4.87 -3.00 -2.52
N SER A 35 5.74 -2.74 -3.49
CA SER A 35 6.83 -1.76 -3.40
C SER A 35 6.38 -0.31 -3.63
N ASN A 36 5.09 -0.05 -3.93
CA ASN A 36 4.60 1.31 -4.03
C ASN A 36 4.50 2.00 -2.67
N ILE A 37 4.53 1.26 -1.57
CA ILE A 37 4.50 1.80 -0.22
C ILE A 37 5.39 0.98 0.71
N SER A 38 6.04 1.65 1.66
CA SER A 38 6.80 1.00 2.72
C SER A 38 6.65 1.73 4.04
N LEU A 39 6.89 1.03 5.13
CA LEU A 39 7.00 1.56 6.51
C LEU A 39 8.28 1.00 7.12
N GLY A 40 9.12 1.86 7.70
CA GLY A 40 10.39 1.41 8.29
C GLY A 40 11.34 0.73 7.29
N GLY A 41 11.18 1.01 5.99
CA GLY A 41 11.89 0.32 4.92
C GLY A 41 11.32 -1.05 4.51
N VAL A 42 10.26 -1.52 5.16
CA VAL A 42 9.56 -2.77 4.83
C VAL A 42 8.40 -2.47 3.89
N ASN A 43 8.34 -3.15 2.75
CA ASN A 43 7.24 -3.03 1.79
C ASN A 43 5.95 -3.67 2.30
N ALA A 44 4.82 -3.34 1.69
CA ALA A 44 3.56 -4.03 1.97
C ALA A 44 3.68 -5.55 1.69
N THR A 45 2.93 -6.37 2.44
CA THR A 45 2.84 -7.82 2.26
C THR A 45 2.02 -8.18 1.03
N ALA A 46 0.93 -7.45 0.78
CA ALA A 46 0.06 -7.63 -0.38
C ALA A 46 -0.55 -6.29 -0.79
N CYS A 47 -1.08 -6.21 -2.00
CA CYS A 47 -1.84 -5.05 -2.45
C CYS A 47 -3.03 -5.50 -3.30
N ALA A 48 -4.03 -4.62 -3.40
CA ALA A 48 -5.15 -4.78 -4.32
C ALA A 48 -5.58 -3.42 -4.88
N GLY A 49 -5.99 -3.41 -6.14
CA GLY A 49 -6.39 -2.22 -6.89
C GLY A 49 -5.66 -2.09 -8.24
N ALA A 50 -5.84 -1.00 -8.97
CA ALA A 50 -6.66 0.16 -8.59
C ALA A 50 -8.17 -0.11 -8.63
N PHE A 51 -8.88 0.28 -7.57
CA PHE A 51 -10.33 0.31 -7.50
C PHE A 51 -10.83 1.69 -7.89
N SER A 52 -11.97 1.73 -8.60
CA SER A 52 -12.63 3.00 -8.90
C SER A 52 -13.49 3.48 -7.74
N GLY A 53 -13.58 4.80 -7.57
CA GLY A 53 -14.40 5.46 -6.55
C GLY A 53 -13.60 5.93 -5.33
N ASN A 54 -14.32 6.11 -4.22
CA ASN A 54 -13.74 6.46 -2.93
C ASN A 54 -13.44 5.20 -2.12
N ASP A 55 -12.38 5.24 -1.33
CA ASP A 55 -12.01 4.19 -0.36
C ASP A 55 -12.84 4.28 0.93
N THR A 56 -13.33 5.48 1.27
CA THR A 56 -14.13 5.78 2.46
C THR A 56 -15.40 6.56 2.08
N GLY A 57 -16.35 6.68 3.02
CA GLY A 57 -17.60 7.43 2.83
C GLY A 57 -18.84 6.56 2.99
N ALA A 58 -19.94 6.93 2.34
CA ALA A 58 -21.20 6.21 2.45
C ALA A 58 -21.03 4.73 2.07
N GLY A 59 -21.38 3.83 3.00
CA GLY A 59 -21.25 2.38 2.83
C GLY A 59 -19.83 1.83 3.03
N ASN A 60 -18.88 2.62 3.56
CA ASN A 60 -17.50 2.22 3.86
C ASN A 60 -16.89 1.26 2.82
N PRO A 61 -16.68 1.71 1.58
CA PRO A 61 -16.47 0.81 0.44
C PRO A 61 -15.22 -0.09 0.60
N LEU A 62 -14.09 0.44 1.07
CA LEU A 62 -12.92 -0.41 1.31
C LEU A 62 -13.09 -1.31 2.54
N GLU A 63 -13.66 -0.81 3.64
CA GLU A 63 -13.94 -1.63 4.83
C GLU A 63 -14.81 -2.83 4.47
N THR A 64 -15.88 -2.61 3.70
CA THR A 64 -16.77 -3.67 3.19
C THR A 64 -16.01 -4.70 2.35
N LEU A 65 -15.05 -4.29 1.52
CA LEU A 65 -14.22 -5.21 0.76
C LEU A 65 -13.26 -6.00 1.67
N LEU A 66 -12.66 -5.32 2.66
CA LEU A 66 -11.75 -5.93 3.63
C LEU A 66 -12.47 -7.00 4.46
N ASP A 67 -13.63 -6.67 5.02
CA ASP A 67 -14.50 -7.59 5.76
C ASP A 67 -15.06 -8.70 4.84
N GLY A 68 -15.26 -8.37 3.56
CA GLY A 68 -15.59 -9.32 2.50
C GLY A 68 -14.45 -10.25 2.09
N GLY A 69 -13.28 -10.14 2.74
CA GLY A 69 -12.16 -11.05 2.55
C GLY A 69 -11.18 -10.64 1.45
N LEU A 70 -11.05 -9.34 1.13
CA LEU A 70 -10.11 -8.85 0.12
C LEU A 70 -8.68 -9.39 0.29
N PHE A 71 -8.24 -9.58 1.53
CA PHE A 71 -6.93 -10.15 1.87
C PHE A 71 -7.02 -11.47 2.65
N ALA A 72 -8.12 -12.20 2.54
CA ALA A 72 -8.34 -13.44 3.30
C ALA A 72 -7.28 -14.51 3.02
N SER A 73 -6.70 -14.54 1.82
CA SER A 73 -5.58 -15.44 1.49
C SER A 73 -4.31 -15.18 2.31
N SER A 74 -4.15 -13.95 2.82
CA SER A 74 -2.97 -13.51 3.56
C SER A 74 -3.16 -13.57 5.07
N VAL A 75 -4.35 -13.17 5.56
CA VAL A 75 -4.62 -12.99 7.00
C VAL A 75 -5.77 -13.84 7.55
N GLY A 76 -6.47 -14.60 6.71
CA GLY A 76 -7.72 -15.25 7.09
C GLY A 76 -8.88 -14.27 7.21
N ASN A 77 -9.94 -14.67 7.92
CA ASN A 77 -11.05 -13.78 8.22
C ASN A 77 -10.66 -12.83 9.35
N ALA A 78 -10.88 -11.54 9.14
CA ALA A 78 -10.63 -10.48 10.11
C ALA A 78 -11.69 -9.39 9.95
N ASP A 79 -12.00 -8.72 11.06
CA ASP A 79 -12.82 -7.52 11.04
C ASP A 79 -11.90 -6.31 10.93
N TRP A 80 -12.32 -5.31 10.16
CA TRP A 80 -11.54 -4.12 9.87
C TRP A 80 -12.24 -2.85 10.33
N THR A 81 -11.46 -1.88 10.78
CA THR A 81 -11.99 -0.58 11.20
C THR A 81 -11.15 0.55 10.61
N LEU A 82 -11.81 1.53 9.98
CA LEU A 82 -11.17 2.80 9.63
C LEU A 82 -10.72 3.54 10.89
N LEU A 83 -9.41 3.75 11.02
CA LEU A 83 -8.79 4.37 12.19
C LEU A 83 -8.43 5.84 11.98
N ALA A 84 -7.95 6.20 10.79
CA ALA A 84 -7.53 7.57 10.50
C ALA A 84 -7.50 7.87 8.99
N LYS A 85 -7.51 9.16 8.64
CA LYS A 85 -7.29 9.65 7.28
C LYS A 85 -6.34 10.84 7.29
N SER A 86 -5.42 10.90 6.33
CA SER A 86 -4.42 11.98 6.26
C SER A 86 -5.01 13.35 5.89
N ASP A 87 -6.23 13.42 5.37
CA ASP A 87 -6.96 14.65 5.02
C ASP A 87 -7.97 15.08 6.10
N GLN A 88 -7.99 14.40 7.24
CA GLN A 88 -8.84 14.72 8.39
C GLN A 88 -7.98 15.00 9.62
N ALA A 89 -8.51 15.82 10.53
CA ALA A 89 -7.84 16.10 11.79
C ALA A 89 -7.70 14.81 12.61
N ASN A 90 -6.45 14.37 12.81
CA ASN A 90 -6.08 13.24 13.64
C ASN A 90 -4.62 13.39 14.11
N SER A 91 -4.22 12.71 15.18
CA SER A 91 -2.86 12.75 15.73
C SER A 91 -2.05 11.47 15.49
N LEU A 92 -2.66 10.47 14.84
CA LEU A 92 -2.07 9.14 14.70
C LEU A 92 -1.32 8.95 13.39
N PHE A 93 -1.86 9.48 12.29
CA PHE A 93 -1.50 9.11 10.93
C PHE A 93 -1.39 10.33 10.03
N THR A 94 -0.25 10.47 9.36
CA THR A 94 0.00 11.56 8.42
C THR A 94 0.53 11.03 7.10
N ALA A 95 0.23 11.71 6.00
CA ALA A 95 0.79 11.44 4.68
C ALA A 95 0.97 12.75 3.92
N ALA A 96 1.98 12.80 3.04
CA ALA A 96 2.25 13.94 2.18
C ALA A 96 1.19 14.07 1.07
N ASN A 97 0.02 14.59 1.41
CA ASN A 97 -1.06 14.84 0.43
C ASN A 97 -0.61 15.86 -0.62
N GLY A 98 -1.15 15.75 -1.84
CA GLY A 98 -0.83 16.64 -2.96
C GLY A 98 0.42 16.25 -3.76
N THR A 99 1.18 15.23 -3.33
CA THR A 99 2.34 14.70 -4.08
C THR A 99 2.07 13.28 -4.59
N ASN A 100 2.76 12.86 -5.64
CA ASN A 100 2.68 11.49 -6.19
C ASN A 100 3.77 10.55 -5.67
N ILE A 101 4.78 11.12 -5.00
CA ILE A 101 5.80 10.45 -4.22
C ILE A 101 5.92 11.24 -2.92
N GLY A 102 5.92 10.57 -1.77
CA GLY A 102 5.92 11.27 -0.50
C GLY A 102 6.21 10.38 0.69
N SER A 103 6.30 11.01 1.86
CA SER A 103 6.39 10.32 3.13
C SER A 103 5.01 10.16 3.77
N TRP A 104 4.90 9.15 4.62
CA TRP A 104 3.78 8.97 5.55
C TRP A 104 4.32 8.43 6.87
N SER A 105 3.55 8.57 7.95
CA SER A 105 3.99 8.09 9.25
C SER A 105 2.85 7.82 10.21
N LEU A 106 3.19 7.04 11.23
CA LEU A 106 2.42 6.83 12.45
C LEU A 106 3.12 7.56 13.61
N SER A 107 2.35 8.17 14.51
CA SER A 107 2.92 8.79 15.71
C SER A 107 3.27 7.77 16.81
N GLN A 108 2.66 6.58 16.75
CA GLN A 108 2.90 5.47 17.67
C GLN A 108 2.54 4.13 17.01
N PRO A 109 3.02 3.00 17.53
CA PRO A 109 2.59 1.66 17.09
C PRO A 109 1.06 1.49 17.20
N LEU A 110 0.49 0.71 16.29
CA LEU A 110 -0.93 0.34 16.35
C LEU A 110 -1.14 -0.83 17.33
N THR A 111 -2.39 -0.99 17.77
CA THR A 111 -2.78 -2.11 18.64
C THR A 111 -2.65 -3.47 17.96
N SER A 112 -2.89 -3.53 16.64
CA SER A 112 -2.64 -4.69 15.80
C SER A 112 -1.39 -4.47 14.95
N ASN A 113 -0.58 -5.52 14.79
CA ASN A 113 0.53 -5.56 13.82
C ASN A 113 0.04 -5.82 12.37
N THR A 114 -1.27 -5.97 12.17
CA THR A 114 -1.89 -6.20 10.87
C THR A 114 -2.84 -5.06 10.53
N PHE A 115 -2.51 -4.30 9.49
CA PHE A 115 -3.22 -3.09 9.08
C PHE A 115 -3.15 -2.88 7.57
N VAL A 116 -4.03 -2.05 7.05
CA VAL A 116 -4.09 -1.68 5.63
C VAL A 116 -3.98 -0.17 5.50
N VAL A 117 -3.15 0.28 4.56
CA VAL A 117 -3.12 1.66 4.12
C VAL A 117 -3.74 1.74 2.73
N SER A 118 -4.76 2.57 2.54
CA SER A 118 -5.24 2.95 1.22
C SER A 118 -4.53 4.21 0.74
N LEU A 119 -4.16 4.24 -0.54
CA LEU A 119 -3.72 5.46 -1.20
C LEU A 119 -4.78 5.83 -2.23
N LYS A 120 -5.41 7.00 -2.08
CA LYS A 120 -6.38 7.50 -3.06
C LYS A 120 -5.76 8.59 -3.92
N SER A 121 -5.91 8.46 -5.22
CA SER A 121 -5.54 9.50 -6.18
C SER A 121 -6.62 9.65 -7.23
N SER A 122 -7.05 10.88 -7.48
CA SER A 122 -8.14 11.19 -8.42
C SER A 122 -9.38 10.33 -8.12
N THR A 123 -9.90 9.62 -9.11
CA THR A 123 -11.10 8.78 -8.98
C THR A 123 -10.80 7.34 -8.59
N ASN A 124 -9.56 7.00 -8.22
CA ASN A 124 -9.15 5.63 -7.94
C ASN A 124 -8.40 5.51 -6.60
N TYR A 125 -8.34 4.30 -6.05
CA TYR A 125 -7.55 3.99 -4.87
C TYR A 125 -6.97 2.58 -4.95
N SER A 126 -5.86 2.33 -4.26
CA SER A 126 -5.32 0.99 -4.04
C SER A 126 -5.09 0.77 -2.55
N ALA A 127 -5.27 -0.47 -2.10
CA ALA A 127 -5.10 -0.90 -0.72
C ALA A 127 -3.81 -1.72 -0.57
N TYR A 128 -3.07 -1.47 0.50
CA TYR A 128 -1.78 -2.10 0.78
C TYR A 128 -1.80 -2.70 2.18
N LEU A 129 -1.68 -4.02 2.26
CA LEU A 129 -1.67 -4.77 3.50
C LEU A 129 -0.27 -4.81 4.09
N PHE A 130 -0.14 -4.45 5.36
CA PHE A 130 1.01 -4.77 6.20
C PHE A 130 0.57 -5.84 7.19
N LYS A 131 1.02 -7.08 7.01
CA LYS A 131 0.74 -8.19 7.90
C LYS A 131 1.94 -8.43 8.80
N ASP A 132 1.66 -8.70 10.08
CA ASP A 132 2.68 -9.05 11.08
C ASP A 132 3.84 -8.04 11.13
N TYR A 133 3.53 -6.76 10.99
CA TYR A 133 4.55 -5.71 10.97
C TYR A 133 5.30 -5.63 12.30
N ASP A 134 6.63 -5.76 12.23
CA ASP A 134 7.50 -5.54 13.37
C ASP A 134 7.78 -4.02 13.52
N TRP A 135 7.23 -3.46 14.61
CA TRP A 135 7.37 -2.05 14.96
C TRP A 135 8.82 -1.60 15.20
N SER A 136 9.77 -2.52 15.37
CA SER A 136 11.20 -2.20 15.49
C SER A 136 11.79 -1.55 14.22
N HIS A 137 11.18 -1.78 13.05
CA HIS A 137 11.59 -1.17 11.78
C HIS A 137 11.30 0.33 11.70
N GLY A 138 10.42 0.85 12.57
CA GLY A 138 10.09 2.27 12.67
C GLY A 138 8.67 2.60 12.19
N LEU A 139 8.34 3.88 12.29
CA LEU A 139 6.98 4.40 12.09
C LEU A 139 6.88 5.43 10.95
N ALA A 140 7.97 5.63 10.20
CA ALA A 140 8.00 6.50 9.04
C ALA A 140 8.19 5.66 7.78
N GLY A 141 7.51 6.06 6.72
CA GLY A 141 7.41 5.32 5.48
C GLY A 141 7.42 6.24 4.26
N VAL A 142 7.49 5.63 3.09
CA VAL A 142 7.36 6.33 1.80
C VAL A 142 6.28 5.68 0.96
N PHE A 143 5.71 6.45 0.05
CA PHE A 143 4.74 5.96 -0.93
C PHE A 143 5.00 6.56 -2.31
N ASN A 144 4.44 5.91 -3.33
CA ASN A 144 4.13 6.50 -4.63
C ASN A 144 2.75 6.05 -5.13
N THR A 145 2.16 6.81 -6.03
CA THR A 145 0.80 6.58 -6.54
C THR A 145 0.76 5.96 -7.94
N ILE A 146 1.88 5.43 -8.44
CA ILE A 146 1.96 4.78 -9.77
C ILE A 146 0.99 3.60 -9.84
N GLY A 147 0.86 2.83 -8.75
CA GLY A 147 -0.07 1.71 -8.64
C GLY A 147 -1.51 2.10 -8.30
N VAL A 148 -1.87 3.39 -8.35
CA VAL A 148 -3.20 3.91 -8.01
C VAL A 148 -3.86 4.57 -9.22
N ASP A 149 -3.22 5.60 -9.77
CA ASP A 149 -3.73 6.31 -10.93
C ASP A 149 -2.58 7.00 -11.64
N LEU A 150 -2.38 6.70 -12.92
CA LEU A 150 -1.30 7.23 -13.72
C LEU A 150 -1.67 8.62 -14.27
N ASN A 151 -0.68 9.50 -14.35
CA ASN A 151 -0.83 10.77 -15.05
C ASN A 151 -0.98 10.55 -16.57
N GLY A 152 -1.21 11.65 -17.31
CA GLY A 152 -1.38 11.58 -18.77
C GLY A 152 -0.18 11.03 -19.55
N SER A 153 1.01 10.90 -18.94
CA SER A 153 2.18 10.29 -19.58
C SER A 153 2.33 8.79 -19.30
N GLY A 154 1.54 8.21 -18.40
CA GLY A 154 1.61 6.78 -18.04
C GLY A 154 2.82 6.38 -17.19
N ASN A 155 3.76 7.31 -16.96
CA ASN A 155 5.05 6.99 -16.32
C ASN A 155 5.16 7.44 -14.86
N ALA A 156 4.20 8.24 -14.38
CA ALA A 156 4.17 8.67 -13.00
C ALA A 156 2.74 8.63 -12.46
N GLY A 157 2.61 8.45 -11.14
CA GLY A 157 1.32 8.55 -10.48
C GLY A 157 0.79 9.97 -10.46
N LYS A 158 -0.52 10.14 -10.33
CA LYS A 158 -1.18 11.41 -10.00
C LYS A 158 -1.01 11.76 -8.52
N ALA A 159 -1.23 13.03 -8.16
CA ALA A 159 -1.10 13.48 -6.77
C ALA A 159 -2.01 12.69 -5.81
N LEU A 160 -1.51 12.36 -4.62
CA LEU A 160 -2.28 11.75 -3.54
C LEU A 160 -3.36 12.73 -3.07
N SER A 161 -4.63 12.30 -3.12
CA SER A 161 -5.74 13.06 -2.52
C SER A 161 -5.68 12.93 -1.00
N HIS A 162 -5.66 11.68 -0.54
CA HIS A 162 -5.50 11.31 0.87
C HIS A 162 -5.06 9.85 0.96
N ALA A 163 -4.63 9.46 2.15
CA ALA A 163 -4.46 8.08 2.55
C ALA A 163 -5.41 7.77 3.72
N SER A 164 -5.89 6.54 3.80
CA SER A 164 -6.68 6.07 4.94
C SER A 164 -6.03 4.85 5.58
N LEU A 165 -6.14 4.75 6.89
CA LEU A 165 -5.56 3.68 7.70
C LEU A 165 -6.69 2.82 8.27
N PHE A 166 -6.67 1.53 7.97
CA PHE A 166 -7.57 0.53 8.51
C PHE A 166 -6.78 -0.44 9.37
N VAL A 167 -7.29 -0.80 10.54
CA VAL A 167 -6.65 -1.75 11.44
C VAL A 167 -7.50 -3.00 11.57
N SER A 168 -6.86 -4.17 11.60
CA SER A 168 -7.56 -5.43 11.84
C SER A 168 -7.79 -5.66 13.33
N ASN A 169 -8.78 -6.48 13.67
CA ASN A 169 -8.98 -7.01 15.03
C ASN A 169 -8.03 -8.17 15.40
N ILE A 170 -7.12 -8.58 14.51
CA ILE A 170 -6.15 -9.63 14.79
C ILE A 170 -5.21 -9.13 15.88
N SER A 171 -5.21 -9.81 17.03
CA SER A 171 -4.25 -9.54 18.11
C SER A 171 -2.83 -9.64 17.57
N SER A 172 -1.95 -8.72 17.97
CA SER A 172 -0.52 -8.90 17.77
C SER A 172 -0.14 -10.25 18.39
N ASN A 173 0.43 -11.14 17.58
CA ASN A 173 0.84 -12.44 18.06
C ASN A 173 1.92 -12.21 19.14
N PRO A 174 1.79 -12.78 20.36
CA PRO A 174 2.89 -12.71 21.31
C PRO A 174 4.15 -13.29 20.66
N ALA A 175 5.30 -12.68 20.95
CA ALA A 175 6.60 -13.18 20.51
C ALA A 175 6.68 -14.71 20.71
N PRO A 176 7.35 -15.47 19.81
CA PRO A 176 7.44 -16.91 19.93
C PRO A 176 7.86 -17.27 21.35
N GLN A 177 6.99 -17.96 22.09
CA GLN A 177 7.35 -18.47 23.40
C GLN A 177 8.53 -19.41 23.17
N ALA A 178 9.68 -19.09 23.78
CA ALA A 178 10.83 -19.98 23.77
C ALA A 178 10.37 -21.30 24.40
N VAL A 179 10.10 -22.30 23.56
CA VAL A 179 9.79 -23.65 24.02
C VAL A 179 11.05 -24.12 24.75
N PRO A 180 10.99 -24.44 26.06
CA PRO A 180 12.14 -24.99 26.75
C PRO A 180 12.56 -26.24 26.00
N GLU A 181 13.76 -26.22 25.41
CA GLU A 181 14.30 -27.40 24.75
C GLU A 181 14.28 -28.55 25.77
N PRO A 182 13.71 -29.72 25.42
CA PRO A 182 13.62 -30.80 26.38
C PRO A 182 15.05 -31.15 26.83
N ALA A 183 15.25 -31.16 28.15
CA ALA A 183 16.51 -31.49 28.82
C ALA A 183 17.08 -32.89 28.44
N THR A 184 16.39 -33.63 27.58
CA THR A 184 16.85 -34.85 26.90
C THR A 184 18.20 -34.68 26.19
N LEU A 185 18.57 -33.48 25.71
CA LEU A 185 19.88 -33.28 25.08
C LEU A 185 21.05 -33.35 26.10
N LEU A 186 20.83 -32.93 27.35
CA LEU A 186 21.79 -33.07 28.44
C LEU A 186 21.86 -34.51 28.97
N GLY A 187 20.73 -35.22 28.99
CA GLY A 187 20.66 -36.63 29.42
C GLY A 187 21.42 -37.60 28.50
N LEU A 188 21.37 -37.37 27.18
CA LEU A 188 22.08 -38.20 26.19
C LEU A 188 23.61 -38.04 26.25
N GLY A 189 24.12 -36.84 26.55
CA GLY A 189 25.57 -36.61 26.70
C GLY A 189 26.18 -37.30 27.92
N LEU A 190 25.44 -37.38 29.03
CA LEU A 190 25.87 -38.05 30.25
C LEU A 190 25.84 -39.58 30.12
N ALA A 191 24.87 -40.14 29.40
CA ALA A 191 24.80 -41.58 29.15
C ALA A 191 25.95 -42.07 28.24
N ALA A 192 26.31 -41.30 27.20
CA ALA A 192 27.40 -41.63 26.30
C ALA A 192 28.78 -41.58 27.00
N SER A 193 29.01 -40.58 27.86
CA SER A 193 30.26 -40.46 28.62
C SER A 193 30.42 -41.54 29.69
N GLY A 194 29.33 -41.96 30.35
CA GLY A 194 29.34 -43.08 31.30
C GLY A 194 29.73 -44.42 30.67
N MET A 195 29.26 -44.72 29.45
CA MET A 195 29.59 -45.97 28.75
C MET A 195 31.05 -46.03 28.27
N VAL A 196 31.63 -44.91 27.85
CA VAL A 196 33.04 -44.85 27.39
C VAL A 196 34.02 -45.02 28.55
N ILE A 197 33.72 -44.45 29.73
CA ILE A 197 34.57 -44.60 30.92
C ILE A 197 34.50 -46.03 31.48
N SER A 198 33.33 -46.68 31.45
CA SER A 198 33.16 -48.07 31.90
C SER A 198 33.99 -49.06 31.07
N ARG A 199 34.08 -48.84 29.75
CA ARG A 199 34.87 -49.72 28.85
C ARG A 199 36.38 -49.65 29.11
N ARG A 200 36.92 -48.49 29.52
CA ARG A 200 38.36 -48.36 29.81
C ARG A 200 38.83 -49.07 31.08
N ARG A 201 37.93 -49.37 32.03
CA ARG A 201 38.30 -50.07 33.28
C ARG A 201 38.34 -51.60 33.16
N LYS A 202 37.92 -52.18 32.03
CA LYS A 202 37.94 -53.63 31.81
C LYS A 202 39.10 -54.13 30.93
N SER A 203 40.03 -53.24 30.53
CA SER A 203 41.21 -53.60 29.73
C SER A 203 42.54 -53.41 30.50
N LEU A 204 42.53 -53.56 31.82
CA LEU A 204 43.73 -53.75 32.65
C LEU A 204 43.74 -55.16 33.21
#